data_AF-A0A1Q7Y8G2-F1
#
_entry.id   AF-A0A1Q7Y8G2-F1
#
_cell.length_a   1.000
_cell.length_b   1.000
_cell.length_c   1.000
_cell.angle_alpha   90.00
_cell.angle_beta   90.00
_cell.angle_gamma   90.00
#
_symmetry.space_group_name_H-M   'P 1'
#
loop_
_entity.id
_entity.type
_entity.pdbx_description
1 polymer ?
#
loop_
_entity_poly.entity_id
_entity_poly.type
_entity_poly.pdbx_seq_one_letter_code
_entity_poly.pdbx_strand_id
1 'polypeptide(L)'
;MKRHFHARIRDGVGREVQFASLGDSFGVVRDSVNSVDNFIFKRSGVKLSGPTKNRLAAMEASTLSGARRRLTMSELSDVLSETALERLSRLSDQEITHVDDALRGFNAPDLPESFRRRTAIKAQVGMSTIISSERFVAEMKAMRRRSIEGAFRDVAHRAVEDNVKRVARVLSGAVPEQFGGAWNVANDTEGSMGVTPLQAVLITYSAASQDILCDSEENLNKRMQGIQAGLTRVSGQNYPSPDGHTAYGVNGYLVSSPLDIVFDERTVNSILDRIEERSAS
;
A
#
# COMPACT_ATOMS: atom_id res chain seq x y z
N MET A 1 14.64 15.62 -12.53
CA MET A 1 13.76 14.45 -12.31
C MET A 1 13.29 14.30 -10.86
N LYS A 2 14.19 14.22 -9.85
CA LYS A 2 13.84 14.08 -8.42
C LYS A 2 12.90 15.17 -7.85
N ARG A 3 13.12 16.45 -8.19
CA ARG A 3 12.25 17.56 -7.73
C ARG A 3 10.80 17.46 -8.22
N HIS A 4 10.57 17.12 -9.49
CA HIS A 4 9.23 16.92 -10.03
C HIS A 4 8.51 15.73 -9.38
N PHE A 5 9.26 14.67 -9.08
CA PHE A 5 8.71 13.51 -8.38
C PHE A 5 8.27 13.86 -6.94
N HIS A 6 9.11 14.59 -6.19
CA HIS A 6 8.74 15.05 -4.84
C HIS A 6 7.53 15.99 -4.86
N ALA A 7 7.44 16.88 -5.86
CA ALA A 7 6.28 17.75 -6.02
C ALA A 7 4.98 16.96 -6.20
N ARG A 8 5.00 15.90 -7.01
CA ARG A 8 3.83 15.00 -7.17
C ARG A 8 3.43 14.31 -5.87
N ILE A 9 4.39 13.91 -5.04
CA ILE A 9 4.09 13.33 -3.71
C ILE A 9 3.48 14.38 -2.79
N ARG A 10 3.99 15.62 -2.81
CA ARG A 10 3.38 16.73 -2.08
C ARG A 10 1.95 17.01 -2.56
N ASP A 11 1.70 16.93 -3.86
CA ASP A 11 0.36 17.13 -4.43
C ASP A 11 -0.63 16.03 -4.04
N GLY A 12 -0.15 14.80 -3.79
CA GLY A 12 -0.95 13.71 -3.23
C GLY A 12 -1.00 13.77 -1.71
N VAL A 13 -0.29 12.85 -1.04
CA VAL A 13 -0.33 12.73 0.43
C VAL A 13 0.01 14.01 1.19
N GLY A 14 0.86 14.88 0.65
CA GLY A 14 1.24 16.13 1.33
C GLY A 14 0.13 17.19 1.40
N ARG A 15 -0.93 17.08 0.59
CA ARG A 15 -2.02 18.06 0.54
C ARG A 15 -3.41 17.46 0.75
N GLU A 16 -3.61 16.22 0.35
CA GLU A 16 -4.92 15.55 0.44
C GLU A 16 -5.12 14.81 1.76
N VAL A 17 -4.07 14.70 2.58
CA VAL A 17 -4.13 14.07 3.90
C VAL A 17 -3.82 15.07 4.99
N GLN A 18 -4.69 15.10 5.99
CA GLN A 18 -4.49 15.85 7.22
C GLN A 18 -3.94 14.91 8.30
N PHE A 19 -2.75 15.23 8.81
CA PHE A 19 -2.14 14.53 9.94
C PHE A 19 -2.36 15.31 11.23
N ALA A 20 -2.72 14.61 12.30
CA ALA A 20 -2.68 15.16 13.64
C ALA A 20 -1.23 15.33 14.11
N SER A 21 -1.02 16.30 15.01
CA SER A 21 0.27 16.68 15.57
C SER A 21 0.32 16.43 17.08
N LEU A 22 1.51 16.52 17.66
CA LEU A 22 1.71 16.42 19.11
C LEU A 22 0.86 17.47 19.83
N GLY A 23 0.09 17.03 20.83
CA GLY A 23 -0.79 17.89 21.62
C GLY A 23 -2.19 18.12 21.03
N ASP A 24 -2.48 17.59 19.83
CA ASP A 24 -3.82 17.67 19.26
C ASP A 24 -4.86 16.89 20.09
N SER A 25 -6.09 17.41 20.10
CA SER A 25 -7.21 16.73 20.78
C SER A 25 -7.56 15.41 20.09
N PHE A 26 -8.15 14.47 20.84
CA PHE A 26 -8.60 13.18 20.30
C PHE A 26 -9.56 13.33 19.10
N GLY A 27 -10.38 14.39 19.07
CA GLY A 27 -11.25 14.69 17.93
C GLY A 27 -10.45 14.93 16.65
N VAL A 28 -9.38 15.73 16.72
CA VAL A 28 -8.47 16.01 15.60
C VAL A 28 -7.72 14.76 15.16
N VAL A 29 -7.30 13.91 16.10
CA VAL A 29 -6.68 12.60 15.78
C VAL A 29 -7.65 11.71 15.00
N ARG A 30 -8.92 11.64 15.41
CA ARG A 30 -9.95 10.88 14.68
C ARG A 30 -10.20 11.44 13.29
N ASP A 31 -10.21 12.77 13.13
CA ASP A 31 -10.37 13.42 11.84
C ASP A 31 -9.17 13.13 10.92
N SER A 32 -7.96 13.05 11.48
CA SER A 32 -6.76 12.62 10.76
C SER A 32 -6.87 11.18 10.26
N VAL A 33 -7.34 10.25 11.10
CA VAL A 33 -7.59 8.86 10.69
C VAL A 33 -8.63 8.79 9.56
N ASN A 34 -9.71 9.57 9.65
CA ASN A 34 -10.72 9.65 8.60
C ASN A 34 -10.17 10.26 7.31
N SER A 35 -9.26 11.24 7.40
CA SER A 35 -8.60 11.83 6.25
C SER A 35 -7.75 10.79 5.49
N VAL A 36 -6.96 9.98 6.21
CA VAL A 36 -6.18 8.87 5.63
C VAL A 36 -7.09 7.79 5.02
N ASP A 37 -8.14 7.37 5.73
CA ASP A 37 -9.12 6.39 5.24
C ASP A 37 -9.79 6.87 3.94
N ASN A 38 -10.24 8.12 3.90
CA ASN A 38 -10.84 8.72 2.70
C ASN A 38 -9.84 8.83 1.54
N PHE A 39 -8.59 9.16 1.83
CA PHE A 39 -7.52 9.21 0.81
C PHE A 39 -7.27 7.83 0.20
N ILE A 40 -7.16 6.78 1.02
CA ILE A 40 -7.01 5.39 0.57
C ILE A 40 -8.24 4.95 -0.24
N PHE A 41 -9.44 5.26 0.25
CA PHE A 41 -10.70 4.89 -0.39
C PHE A 41 -10.83 5.48 -1.79
N LYS A 42 -10.57 6.78 -1.96
CA LYS A 42 -10.65 7.44 -3.27
C LYS A 42 -9.70 6.82 -4.30
N ARG A 43 -8.54 6.34 -3.84
CA ARG A 43 -7.48 5.82 -4.72
C ARG A 43 -7.65 4.34 -5.04
N SER A 44 -8.26 3.57 -4.14
CA SER A 44 -8.26 2.10 -4.21
C SER A 44 -9.60 1.41 -3.98
N GLY A 45 -10.62 2.15 -3.54
CA GLY A 45 -11.94 1.61 -3.18
C GLY A 45 -12.00 0.90 -1.81
N VAL A 46 -10.87 0.70 -1.14
CA VAL A 46 -10.81 0.02 0.15
C VAL A 46 -11.10 0.99 1.31
N LYS A 47 -11.81 0.52 2.34
CA LYS A 47 -12.13 1.29 3.55
C LYS A 47 -11.79 0.54 4.82
N LEU A 48 -11.36 1.26 5.84
CA LEU A 48 -11.25 0.76 7.19
C LEU A 48 -12.64 0.72 7.86
N SER A 49 -12.92 -0.34 8.63
CA SER A 49 -14.17 -0.42 9.40
C SER A 49 -14.21 0.65 10.50
N GLY A 50 -15.41 1.06 10.90
CA GLY A 50 -15.59 2.02 12.01
C GLY A 50 -14.85 1.61 13.30
N PRO A 51 -14.97 0.36 13.75
CA PRO A 51 -14.19 -0.16 14.87
C PRO A 51 -12.67 -0.06 14.66
N THR A 52 -12.15 -0.47 13.50
CA THR A 52 -10.71 -0.36 13.19
C THR A 52 -10.24 1.09 13.20
N LYS A 53 -11.02 2.04 12.67
CA LYS A 53 -10.68 3.47 12.72
C LYS A 53 -10.64 4.02 14.13
N ASN A 54 -11.60 3.67 14.98
CA ASN A 54 -11.61 4.11 16.37
C ASN A 54 -10.40 3.56 17.14
N ARG A 55 -10.04 2.30 16.90
CA ARG A 55 -8.84 1.69 17.47
C ARG A 55 -7.57 2.40 17.01
N LEU A 56 -7.42 2.61 15.70
CA LEU A 56 -6.27 3.32 15.13
C LEU A 56 -6.15 4.74 15.70
N ALA A 57 -7.26 5.46 15.87
CA ALA A 57 -7.27 6.79 16.48
C ALA A 57 -6.80 6.75 17.95
N ALA A 58 -7.21 5.74 18.73
CA ALA A 58 -6.75 5.56 20.12
C ALA A 58 -5.24 5.27 20.20
N MET A 59 -4.74 4.41 19.31
CA MET A 59 -3.30 4.12 19.21
C MET A 59 -2.51 5.37 18.80
N GLU A 60 -2.98 6.10 17.78
CA GLU A 60 -2.36 7.33 17.32
C GLU A 60 -2.31 8.39 18.43
N ALA A 61 -3.41 8.61 19.15
CA ALA A 61 -3.46 9.56 20.26
C ALA A 61 -2.51 9.16 21.40
N SER A 62 -2.37 7.87 21.68
CA SER A 62 -1.43 7.36 22.68
C SER A 62 0.03 7.59 22.25
N THR A 63 0.34 7.43 20.97
CA THR A 63 1.68 7.74 20.43
C THR A 63 1.96 9.25 20.41
N LEU A 64 0.98 10.07 20.01
CA LEU A 64 1.12 11.54 19.94
C LEU A 64 1.17 12.23 21.31
N SER A 65 0.63 11.60 22.35
CA SER A 65 0.79 12.06 23.74
C SER A 65 2.09 11.59 24.39
N GLY A 66 2.86 10.73 23.72
CA GLY A 66 4.08 10.12 24.25
C GLY A 66 3.86 8.94 25.19
N ALA A 67 2.61 8.50 25.39
CA ALA A 67 2.30 7.32 26.21
C ALA A 67 2.75 6.01 25.55
N ARG A 68 2.86 6.01 24.22
CA ARG A 68 3.46 4.94 23.43
C ARG A 68 4.57 5.53 22.56
N ARG A 69 5.63 4.76 22.31
CA ARG A 69 6.64 5.20 21.36
C ARG A 69 6.18 5.01 19.91
N ARG A 70 6.93 5.62 19.00
CA ARG A 70 6.82 5.40 17.56
C ARG A 70 7.56 4.11 17.17
N LEU A 71 7.21 3.56 16.01
CA LEU A 71 7.89 2.38 15.46
C LEU A 71 9.08 2.78 14.61
N THR A 72 10.16 2.02 14.74
CA THR A 72 11.24 2.07 13.76
C THR A 72 10.76 1.45 12.44
N MET A 73 11.39 1.78 11.31
CA MET A 73 11.20 1.11 10.02
C MET A 73 11.57 -0.36 10.06
N SER A 74 12.57 -0.73 10.83
CA SER A 74 12.95 -2.13 11.06
C SER A 74 11.80 -2.88 11.74
N GLU A 75 11.22 -2.31 12.80
CA GLU A 75 10.05 -2.89 13.49
C GLU A 75 8.81 -2.92 12.61
N LEU A 76 8.56 -1.87 11.82
CA LEU A 76 7.45 -1.88 10.86
C LEU A 76 7.65 -2.98 9.82
N SER A 77 8.88 -3.20 9.35
CA SER A 77 9.21 -4.28 8.41
C SER A 77 8.97 -5.66 9.03
N ASP A 78 9.33 -5.84 10.30
CA ASP A 78 9.03 -7.05 11.07
C ASP A 78 7.52 -7.28 11.17
N VAL A 79 6.75 -6.27 11.59
CA VAL A 79 5.29 -6.34 11.70
C VAL A 79 4.65 -6.75 10.38
N LEU A 80 5.05 -6.10 9.27
CA LEU A 80 4.45 -6.38 7.96
C LEU A 80 4.87 -7.72 7.39
N SER A 81 6.12 -8.14 7.58
CA SER A 81 6.59 -9.44 7.12
C SER A 81 5.94 -10.59 7.89
N GLU A 82 5.84 -10.48 9.22
CA GLU A 82 5.15 -11.46 10.06
C GLU A 82 3.67 -11.56 9.68
N THR A 83 3.00 -10.42 9.49
CA THR A 83 1.59 -10.39 9.08
C THR A 83 1.40 -10.96 7.68
N ALA A 84 2.26 -10.62 6.72
CA ALA A 84 2.21 -11.15 5.37
C ALA A 84 2.42 -12.67 5.33
N LEU A 85 3.38 -13.19 6.09
CA LEU A 85 3.64 -14.63 6.20
C LEU A 85 2.48 -15.37 6.88
N GLU A 86 1.92 -14.81 7.95
CA GLU A 86 0.73 -15.35 8.60
C GLU A 86 -0.46 -15.37 7.64
N ARG A 87 -0.70 -14.28 6.91
CA ARG A 87 -1.79 -14.18 5.93
C ARG A 87 -1.60 -15.18 4.80
N LEU A 88 -0.39 -15.26 4.23
CA LEU A 88 -0.02 -16.22 3.19
C LEU A 88 -0.27 -17.66 3.64
N SER A 89 0.09 -18.01 4.88
CA SER A 89 -0.12 -19.37 5.44
C SER A 89 -1.60 -19.75 5.52
N ARG A 90 -2.49 -18.77 5.60
CA ARG A 90 -3.94 -18.95 5.78
C ARG A 90 -4.76 -18.69 4.53
N LEU A 91 -4.15 -18.27 3.42
CA LEU A 91 -4.88 -18.07 2.17
C LEU A 91 -5.57 -19.37 1.76
N SER A 92 -6.87 -19.29 1.49
CA SER A 92 -7.63 -20.36 0.86
C SER A 92 -7.28 -20.48 -0.63
N ASP A 93 -7.64 -21.61 -1.25
CA ASP A 93 -7.43 -21.78 -2.68
C ASP A 93 -8.24 -20.75 -3.51
N GLN A 94 -9.43 -20.38 -3.04
CA GLN A 94 -10.25 -19.35 -3.67
C GLN A 94 -9.58 -17.97 -3.58
N GLU A 95 -9.01 -17.63 -2.42
CA GLU A 95 -8.27 -16.37 -2.28
C GLU A 95 -7.01 -16.35 -3.14
N ILE A 96 -6.32 -17.47 -3.32
CA ILE A 96 -5.16 -17.56 -4.23
C ILE A 96 -5.59 -17.30 -5.68
N THR A 97 -6.71 -17.88 -6.13
CA THR A 97 -7.26 -17.59 -7.46
C THR A 97 -7.67 -16.13 -7.59
N HIS A 98 -8.30 -15.56 -6.56
CA HIS A 98 -8.65 -14.13 -6.54
C HIS A 98 -7.42 -13.23 -6.61
N VAL A 99 -6.33 -13.58 -5.91
CA VAL A 99 -5.05 -12.87 -6.00
C VAL A 99 -4.49 -12.91 -7.43
N ASP A 100 -4.57 -14.06 -8.10
CA ASP A 100 -4.17 -14.16 -9.52
C ASP A 100 -5.01 -13.21 -10.38
N ASP A 101 -6.33 -13.26 -10.25
CA ASP A 101 -7.24 -12.42 -11.03
C ASP A 101 -7.01 -10.92 -10.77
N ALA A 102 -6.80 -10.52 -9.51
CA ALA A 102 -6.51 -9.13 -9.14
C ALA A 102 -5.15 -8.63 -9.68
N LEU A 103 -4.19 -9.51 -9.92
CA LEU A 103 -2.86 -9.16 -10.46
C LEU A 103 -2.80 -9.16 -11.99
N ARG A 104 -3.84 -9.62 -12.69
CA ARG A 104 -3.88 -9.61 -14.16
C ARG A 104 -4.03 -8.22 -14.78
N GLY A 105 -4.32 -7.22 -13.95
CA GLY A 105 -4.46 -5.83 -14.38
C GLY A 105 -5.92 -5.42 -14.53
N PHE A 106 -6.11 -4.24 -15.11
CA PHE A 106 -7.44 -3.67 -15.33
C PHE A 106 -8.27 -4.54 -16.28
N ASN A 107 -9.52 -4.77 -15.90
CA ASN A 107 -10.52 -5.54 -16.62
C ASN A 107 -11.88 -4.82 -16.55
N ALA A 108 -12.53 -4.68 -17.69
CA ALA A 108 -13.86 -4.10 -17.81
C ALA A 108 -14.68 -4.85 -18.87
N PRO A 109 -16.02 -4.86 -18.80
CA PRO A 109 -16.85 -5.58 -19.77
C PRO A 109 -16.60 -5.19 -21.23
N ASP A 110 -16.31 -3.92 -21.47
CA ASP A 110 -16.03 -3.31 -22.77
C ASP A 110 -14.53 -3.34 -23.14
N LEU A 111 -13.65 -3.90 -22.29
CA LEU A 111 -12.22 -4.00 -22.56
C LEU A 111 -11.99 -4.94 -23.76
N PRO A 112 -11.42 -4.45 -24.88
CA PRO A 112 -11.13 -5.29 -26.03
C PRO A 112 -10.20 -6.45 -25.69
N GLU A 113 -10.40 -7.61 -26.34
CA GLU A 113 -9.61 -8.82 -26.08
C GLU A 113 -8.10 -8.60 -26.27
N SER A 114 -7.70 -7.69 -27.17
CA SER A 114 -6.30 -7.29 -27.39
C SER A 114 -5.64 -6.69 -26.14
N PHE A 115 -6.43 -6.08 -25.25
CA PHE A 115 -5.99 -5.47 -24.01
C PHE A 115 -6.17 -6.37 -22.80
N ARG A 116 -6.95 -7.46 -22.91
CA ARG A 116 -7.03 -8.52 -21.90
C ARG A 116 -5.71 -9.28 -21.90
N ARG A 117 -4.65 -8.63 -21.44
CA ARG A 117 -3.31 -9.20 -21.38
C ARG A 117 -3.34 -10.39 -20.44
N ARG A 118 -2.89 -11.52 -20.97
CA ARG A 118 -2.45 -12.67 -20.18
C ARG A 118 -1.22 -12.26 -19.36
N THR A 119 -1.46 -12.07 -18.06
CA THR A 119 -0.50 -12.21 -16.96
C THR A 119 0.90 -11.65 -17.22
N ALA A 120 1.10 -10.35 -17.07
CA ALA A 120 2.42 -9.83 -16.72
C ALA A 120 2.45 -9.58 -15.22
N ILE A 121 2.81 -10.60 -14.44
CA ILE A 121 3.03 -10.40 -13.01
C ILE A 121 4.38 -9.70 -12.88
N LYS A 122 4.36 -8.48 -12.33
CA LYS A 122 5.58 -7.75 -11.97
C LYS A 122 6.20 -8.47 -10.78
N ALA A 123 7.02 -9.48 -11.06
CA ALA A 123 7.70 -10.28 -10.05
C ALA A 123 8.72 -9.45 -9.24
N GLN A 124 9.18 -8.33 -9.78
CA GLN A 124 10.08 -7.39 -9.11
C GLN A 124 10.09 -6.02 -9.81
N VAL A 125 10.62 -5.01 -9.12
CA VAL A 125 10.86 -3.66 -9.64
C VAL A 125 11.59 -3.75 -10.99
N GLY A 126 10.85 -3.51 -12.09
CA GLY A 126 11.41 -3.41 -13.45
C GLY A 126 11.36 -4.67 -14.31
N MET A 127 11.05 -5.86 -13.77
CA MET A 127 10.88 -7.08 -14.59
C MET A 127 9.41 -7.53 -14.60
N SER A 128 8.83 -7.53 -15.80
CA SER A 128 7.53 -8.14 -16.06
C SER A 128 7.77 -9.53 -16.62
N THR A 129 7.46 -10.57 -15.83
CA THR A 129 7.50 -11.95 -16.33
C THR A 129 6.09 -12.38 -16.66
N ILE A 130 5.92 -12.96 -17.85
CA ILE A 130 4.65 -13.56 -18.22
C ILE A 130 4.59 -14.96 -17.64
N ILE A 131 3.71 -15.20 -16.66
CA ILE A 131 3.49 -16.51 -16.05
C ILE A 131 2.03 -16.92 -16.24
N SER A 132 1.74 -18.19 -16.56
CA SER A 132 0.34 -18.61 -16.67
C SER A 132 -0.33 -18.62 -15.30
N SER A 133 -1.65 -18.47 -15.26
CA SER A 133 -2.44 -18.53 -14.03
C SER A 133 -2.27 -19.87 -13.29
N GLU A 134 -2.22 -20.98 -14.02
CA GLU A 134 -1.95 -22.29 -13.43
C GLU A 134 -0.59 -22.32 -12.72
N ARG A 135 0.44 -21.75 -13.35
CA ARG A 135 1.78 -21.66 -12.76
C ARG A 135 1.80 -20.72 -11.56
N PHE A 136 1.19 -19.55 -11.65
CA PHE A 136 1.12 -18.60 -10.54
C PHE A 136 0.39 -19.20 -9.32
N VAL A 137 -0.78 -19.81 -9.55
CA VAL A 137 -1.56 -20.48 -8.48
C VAL A 137 -0.74 -21.62 -7.87
N ALA A 138 -0.03 -22.42 -8.67
CA ALA A 138 0.84 -23.47 -8.16
C ALA A 138 2.00 -22.92 -7.32
N GLU A 139 2.64 -21.83 -7.76
CA GLU A 139 3.72 -21.15 -7.03
C GLU A 139 3.20 -20.55 -5.71
N MET A 140 2.04 -19.87 -5.72
CA MET A 140 1.40 -19.34 -4.50
C MET A 140 1.04 -20.45 -3.51
N LYS A 141 0.50 -21.58 -3.99
CA LYS A 141 0.24 -22.75 -3.14
C LYS A 141 1.53 -23.35 -2.57
N ALA A 142 2.63 -23.32 -3.31
CA ALA A 142 3.94 -23.72 -2.81
C ALA A 142 4.45 -22.74 -1.75
N MET A 143 4.36 -21.43 -1.98
CA MET A 143 4.71 -20.39 -1.01
C MET A 143 3.90 -20.50 0.28
N ARG A 144 2.58 -20.74 0.20
CA ARG A 144 1.73 -21.01 1.37
C ARG A 144 2.26 -22.17 2.20
N ARG A 145 2.63 -23.29 1.58
CA ARG A 145 3.21 -24.46 2.27
C ARG A 145 4.57 -24.16 2.91
N ARG A 146 5.39 -23.33 2.26
CA ARG A 146 6.73 -22.96 2.72
C ARG A 146 6.76 -21.76 3.67
N SER A 147 5.64 -21.08 3.89
CA SER A 147 5.56 -19.89 4.75
C SER A 147 6.01 -20.12 6.21
N ILE A 148 6.06 -21.37 6.64
CA ILE A 148 6.57 -21.80 7.95
C ILE A 148 8.07 -22.15 7.96
N GLU A 149 8.72 -22.24 6.79
CA GLU A 149 10.15 -22.56 6.65
C GLU A 149 11.02 -21.33 6.88
N GLY A 150 12.06 -21.43 7.73
CA GLY A 150 12.94 -20.31 8.09
C GLY A 150 13.56 -19.59 6.88
N ALA A 151 14.16 -20.33 5.94
CA ALA A 151 14.81 -19.73 4.78
C ALA A 151 13.85 -18.94 3.87
N PHE A 152 12.58 -19.38 3.76
CA PHE A 152 11.57 -18.63 3.01
C PHE A 152 11.16 -17.35 3.76
N ARG A 153 11.05 -17.43 5.08
CA ARG A 153 10.75 -16.25 5.93
C ARG A 153 11.80 -15.17 5.78
N ASP A 154 13.08 -15.52 5.78
CA ASP A 154 14.19 -14.55 5.64
C ASP A 154 14.18 -13.85 4.27
N VAL A 155 13.77 -14.55 3.21
CA VAL A 155 13.62 -13.96 1.87
C VAL A 155 12.40 -13.05 1.80
N ALA A 156 11.28 -13.49 2.35
CA ALA A 156 10.05 -12.70 2.39
C ALA A 156 10.21 -11.43 3.24
N HIS A 157 10.87 -11.54 4.39
CA HIS A 157 11.20 -10.43 5.27
C HIS A 157 12.00 -9.36 4.55
N ARG A 158 13.13 -9.73 3.92
CA ARG A 158 13.94 -8.79 3.13
C ARG A 158 13.15 -8.11 2.01
N ALA A 159 12.28 -8.85 1.32
CA ALA A 159 11.46 -8.28 0.26
C ALA A 159 10.44 -7.25 0.79
N VAL A 160 9.87 -7.48 1.98
CA VAL A 160 9.00 -6.51 2.67
C VAL A 160 9.80 -5.31 3.14
N GLU A 161 10.93 -5.55 3.80
CA GLU A 161 11.84 -4.53 4.32
C GLU A 161 12.31 -3.56 3.22
N ASP A 162 12.76 -4.08 2.07
CA ASP A 162 13.18 -3.26 0.93
C ASP A 162 12.05 -2.35 0.42
N ASN A 163 10.81 -2.86 0.38
CA ASN A 163 9.66 -2.07 -0.05
C ASN A 163 9.28 -1.00 0.98
N VAL A 164 9.26 -1.34 2.28
CA VAL A 164 8.96 -0.40 3.37
C VAL A 164 9.99 0.71 3.41
N LYS A 165 11.28 0.38 3.40
CA LYS A 165 12.39 1.36 3.39
C LYS A 165 12.33 2.24 2.16
N ARG A 166 12.01 1.68 0.98
CA ARG A 166 11.83 2.46 -0.25
C ARG A 166 10.71 3.50 -0.09
N VAL A 167 9.54 3.10 0.42
CA VAL A 167 8.41 4.01 0.64
C VAL A 167 8.79 5.09 1.65
N ALA A 168 9.33 4.71 2.81
CA ALA A 168 9.73 5.64 3.85
C ALA A 168 10.74 6.68 3.35
N ARG A 169 11.81 6.25 2.67
CA ARG A 169 12.81 7.16 2.07
C ARG A 169 12.20 8.16 1.10
N VAL A 170 11.26 7.71 0.26
CA VAL A 170 10.57 8.57 -0.70
C VAL A 170 9.69 9.60 0.02
N LEU A 171 8.92 9.17 1.01
CA LEU A 171 8.05 10.05 1.80
C LEU A 171 8.85 11.05 2.64
N SER A 172 9.87 10.60 3.38
CA SER A 172 10.75 11.47 4.18
C SER A 172 11.44 12.54 3.33
N GLY A 173 11.78 12.23 2.07
CA GLY A 173 12.38 13.20 1.16
C GLY A 173 11.39 14.20 0.55
N ALA A 174 10.13 13.81 0.38
CA ALA A 174 9.13 14.63 -0.29
C ALA A 174 8.30 15.47 0.69
N VAL A 175 7.88 14.89 1.81
CA VAL A 175 7.03 15.48 2.86
C VAL A 175 7.69 15.34 4.24
N PRO A 176 8.89 15.93 4.44
CA PRO A 176 9.67 15.79 5.67
C PRO A 176 8.94 16.30 6.92
N GLU A 177 8.04 17.27 6.78
CA GLU A 177 7.20 17.76 7.87
C GLU A 177 6.29 16.67 8.49
N GLN A 178 5.97 15.62 7.73
CA GLN A 178 5.19 14.47 8.22
C GLN A 178 6.07 13.25 8.45
N PHE A 179 6.94 12.92 7.48
CA PHE A 179 7.69 11.65 7.46
C PHE A 179 9.18 11.80 7.72
N GLY A 180 9.69 13.00 8.02
CA GLY A 180 11.13 13.24 8.20
C GLY A 180 11.75 12.42 9.34
N GLY A 181 10.94 11.98 10.29
CA GLY A 181 11.34 11.10 11.38
C GLY A 181 11.55 9.62 11.00
N ALA A 182 10.98 9.18 9.87
CA ALA A 182 10.99 7.77 9.46
C ALA A 182 12.31 7.34 8.81
N TRP A 183 12.91 8.22 8.00
CA TRP A 183 14.14 7.92 7.26
C TRP A 183 15.06 9.14 7.19
N ASN A 184 16.33 8.96 7.54
CA ASN A 184 17.35 9.97 7.34
C ASN A 184 17.85 9.93 5.89
N VAL A 185 17.28 10.82 5.07
CA VAL A 185 17.60 10.94 3.63
C VAL A 185 19.07 11.35 3.38
N ALA A 186 19.73 12.03 4.32
CA ALA A 186 21.10 12.49 4.14
C ALA A 186 22.11 11.35 4.21
N ASN A 187 21.88 10.39 5.11
CA ASN A 187 22.82 9.28 5.37
C ASN A 187 22.31 7.93 4.85
N ASP A 188 21.11 7.90 4.25
CA ASP A 188 20.40 6.69 3.81
C ASP A 188 20.25 5.63 4.91
N THR A 189 19.88 6.08 6.11
CA THR A 189 19.65 5.25 7.29
C THR A 189 18.27 5.48 7.86
N GLU A 190 17.87 4.57 8.76
CA GLU A 190 16.67 4.73 9.58
C GLU A 190 16.70 6.05 10.38
N GLY A 191 15.52 6.70 10.49
CA GLY A 191 15.36 7.92 11.28
C GLY A 191 15.17 7.62 12.77
N SER A 192 15.63 8.53 13.63
CA SER A 192 15.61 8.33 15.10
C SER A 192 14.23 8.46 15.73
N MET A 193 13.25 9.06 15.04
CA MET A 193 11.91 9.29 15.58
C MET A 193 10.93 8.19 15.21
N GLY A 194 11.16 7.45 14.11
CA GLY A 194 10.23 6.43 13.63
C GLY A 194 8.91 7.01 13.09
N VAL A 195 7.89 6.16 13.01
CA VAL A 195 6.54 6.47 12.52
C VAL A 195 5.46 6.21 13.55
N THR A 196 4.37 6.97 13.45
CA THR A 196 3.15 6.70 14.23
C THR A 196 2.35 5.53 13.65
N PRO A 197 1.40 4.93 14.40
CA PRO A 197 0.49 3.92 13.87
C PRO A 197 -0.24 4.34 12.58
N LEU A 198 -0.72 5.58 12.49
CA LEU A 198 -1.40 6.08 11.29
C LEU A 198 -0.47 6.15 10.08
N GLN A 199 0.76 6.60 10.30
CA GLN A 199 1.80 6.63 9.26
C GLN A 199 2.19 5.21 8.82
N ALA A 200 2.28 4.26 9.76
CA ALA A 200 2.54 2.85 9.47
C ALA A 200 1.44 2.22 8.58
N VAL A 201 0.17 2.50 8.86
CA VAL A 201 -0.95 2.03 8.02
C VAL A 201 -0.85 2.60 6.60
N LEU A 202 -0.51 3.88 6.45
CA LEU A 202 -0.37 4.50 5.13
C LEU A 202 0.84 3.96 4.33
N ILE A 203 1.97 3.70 5.00
CA ILE A 203 3.13 3.03 4.40
C ILE A 203 2.76 1.61 3.96
N THR A 204 1.98 0.90 4.78
CA THR A 204 1.49 -0.45 4.45
C THR A 204 0.61 -0.42 3.19
N TYR A 205 -0.31 0.54 3.11
CA TYR A 205 -1.13 0.76 1.92
C TYR A 205 -0.26 0.99 0.69
N SER A 206 0.73 1.87 0.78
CA SER A 206 1.65 2.19 -0.32
C SER A 206 2.44 0.97 -0.79
N ALA A 207 2.95 0.17 0.15
CA ALA A 207 3.69 -1.04 -0.14
C ALA A 207 2.81 -2.11 -0.81
N ALA A 208 1.58 -2.31 -0.34
CA ALA A 208 0.67 -3.34 -0.84
C ALA A 208 0.06 -3.00 -2.21
N SER A 209 -0.30 -1.74 -2.42
CA SER A 209 -0.97 -1.27 -3.65
C SER A 209 -0.01 -0.84 -4.76
N GLN A 210 1.29 -0.72 -4.45
CA GLN A 210 2.31 -0.04 -5.28
C GLN A 210 1.97 1.44 -5.56
N ASP A 211 1.06 2.02 -4.78
CA ASP A 211 0.75 3.44 -4.81
C ASP A 211 1.78 4.19 -3.97
N ILE A 212 2.72 4.87 -4.62
CA ILE A 212 3.71 5.72 -3.97
C ILE A 212 3.15 7.05 -3.41
N LEU A 213 1.81 7.17 -3.34
CA LEU A 213 1.07 8.28 -2.74
C LEU A 213 1.29 9.63 -3.44
N CYS A 214 1.68 9.55 -4.72
CA CYS A 214 1.87 10.70 -5.58
C CYS A 214 0.59 11.04 -6.35
N ASP A 215 0.55 12.28 -6.85
CA ASP A 215 -0.58 12.87 -7.55
C ASP A 215 -1.79 13.08 -6.63
N SER A 216 -2.46 14.22 -6.78
CA SER A 216 -3.81 14.41 -6.26
C SER A 216 -4.81 13.49 -6.96
N GLU A 217 -6.01 13.34 -6.42
CA GLU A 217 -7.13 12.64 -7.06
C GLU A 217 -7.37 13.15 -8.49
N GLU A 218 -7.35 14.47 -8.68
CA GLU A 218 -7.49 15.09 -10.00
C GLU A 218 -6.37 14.69 -10.97
N ASN A 219 -5.11 14.67 -10.48
CA ASN A 219 -3.96 14.30 -11.30
C ASN A 219 -3.92 12.80 -11.61
N LEU A 220 -4.40 11.94 -10.71
CA LEU A 220 -4.62 10.53 -11.01
C LEU A 220 -5.67 10.34 -12.11
N ASN A 221 -6.80 11.05 -12.03
CA ASN A 221 -7.84 11.01 -13.06
C ASN A 221 -7.30 11.44 -14.43
N LYS A 222 -6.54 12.55 -14.50
CA LYS A 222 -5.86 12.97 -15.73
C LYS A 222 -4.89 11.93 -16.26
N ARG A 223 -4.17 11.23 -15.38
CA ARG A 223 -3.26 10.16 -15.78
C ARG A 223 -4.00 8.95 -16.35
N MET A 224 -5.12 8.55 -15.74
CA MET A 224 -5.97 7.48 -16.26
C MET A 224 -6.55 7.82 -17.64
N GLN A 225 -7.05 9.05 -17.82
CA GLN A 225 -7.49 9.57 -19.12
C GLN A 225 -6.34 9.57 -20.15
N GLY A 226 -5.13 9.95 -19.75
CA GLY A 226 -3.94 9.88 -20.60
C GLY A 226 -3.61 8.45 -21.05
N ILE A 227 -3.76 7.45 -20.18
CA ILE A 227 -3.62 6.04 -20.53
C ILE A 227 -4.70 5.62 -21.53
N GLN A 228 -5.96 5.98 -21.28
CA GLN A 228 -7.07 5.67 -22.19
C GLN A 228 -6.79 6.20 -23.59
N ALA A 229 -6.48 7.49 -23.71
CA ALA A 229 -6.22 8.15 -24.97
C ALA A 229 -4.99 7.56 -25.67
N GLY A 230 -3.93 7.26 -24.91
CA GLY A 230 -2.71 6.66 -25.43
C GLY A 230 -2.94 5.25 -26.01
N LEU A 231 -3.60 4.37 -25.25
CA LEU A 231 -3.91 3.01 -25.67
C LEU A 231 -4.91 2.97 -26.83
N THR A 232 -5.92 3.84 -26.80
CA THR A 232 -6.89 3.97 -27.90
C THR A 232 -6.20 4.40 -29.19
N ARG A 233 -5.34 5.41 -29.13
CA ARG A 233 -4.58 5.90 -30.29
C ARG A 233 -3.63 4.86 -30.87
N VAL A 234 -2.92 4.11 -30.02
CA VAL A 234 -1.91 3.13 -30.47
C VAL A 234 -2.56 1.86 -31.02
N SER A 235 -3.66 1.40 -30.43
CA SER A 235 -4.33 0.17 -30.85
C SER A 235 -5.37 0.37 -31.96
N GLY A 236 -5.91 1.59 -32.10
CA GLY A 236 -7.09 1.86 -32.93
C GLY A 236 -8.41 1.32 -32.35
N GLN A 237 -8.40 0.78 -31.13
CA GLN A 237 -9.56 0.25 -30.43
C GLN A 237 -9.87 1.09 -29.20
N ASN A 238 -11.15 1.32 -28.90
CA ASN A 238 -11.53 2.07 -27.71
C ASN A 238 -11.06 1.34 -26.44
N TYR A 239 -10.22 2.01 -25.67
CA TYR A 239 -9.92 1.58 -24.31
C TYR A 239 -11.02 2.10 -23.35
N PRO A 240 -11.48 1.31 -22.38
CA PRO A 240 -12.58 1.70 -21.49
C PRO A 240 -12.36 3.05 -20.82
N SER A 241 -13.46 3.75 -20.52
CA SER A 241 -13.39 5.02 -19.78
C SER A 241 -12.83 4.79 -18.37
N PRO A 242 -12.02 5.71 -17.82
CA PRO A 242 -11.63 5.66 -16.42
C PRO A 242 -12.75 6.05 -15.45
N ASP A 243 -13.86 6.60 -15.94
CA ASP A 243 -14.98 7.04 -15.09
C ASP A 243 -15.59 5.87 -14.31
N GLY A 244 -15.73 6.04 -12.99
CA GLY A 244 -16.23 4.99 -12.10
C GLY A 244 -15.18 3.95 -11.69
N HIS A 245 -13.93 4.09 -12.14
CA HIS A 245 -12.83 3.21 -11.75
C HIS A 245 -11.83 3.90 -10.82
N THR A 246 -11.20 3.12 -9.96
CA THR A 246 -10.12 3.58 -9.07
C THR A 246 -8.77 3.41 -9.73
N ALA A 247 -7.82 4.28 -9.39
CA ALA A 247 -6.47 4.21 -9.95
C ALA A 247 -5.70 2.96 -9.49
N TYR A 248 -5.93 2.53 -8.24
CA TYR A 248 -5.25 1.43 -7.57
C TYR A 248 -6.26 0.43 -6.99
N GLY A 249 -5.76 -0.60 -6.31
CA GLY A 249 -6.58 -1.60 -5.62
C GLY A 249 -6.97 -2.78 -6.52
N VAL A 250 -8.04 -3.48 -6.13
CA VAL A 250 -8.61 -4.58 -6.92
C VAL A 250 -9.10 -3.99 -8.24
N ASN A 251 -8.63 -4.55 -9.35
CA ASN A 251 -8.98 -4.04 -10.68
C ASN A 251 -8.61 -2.55 -10.89
N GLY A 252 -7.54 -2.06 -10.24
CA GLY A 252 -7.10 -0.68 -10.38
C GLY A 252 -6.65 -0.34 -11.81
N TYR A 253 -7.10 0.80 -12.32
CA TYR A 253 -6.92 1.25 -13.71
C TYR A 253 -5.44 1.55 -14.05
N LEU A 254 -4.67 2.09 -13.09
CA LEU A 254 -3.23 2.32 -13.26
C LEU A 254 -2.42 1.09 -12.85
N VAL A 255 -2.75 0.52 -11.68
CA VAL A 255 -2.10 -0.66 -11.13
C VAL A 255 -3.13 -1.47 -10.36
N SER A 256 -3.30 -2.73 -10.73
CA SER A 256 -4.15 -3.66 -10.00
C SER A 256 -3.34 -4.43 -8.95
N SER A 257 -3.95 -4.67 -7.80
CA SER A 257 -3.35 -5.36 -6.66
C SER A 257 -4.44 -6.06 -5.84
N PRO A 258 -4.12 -7.16 -5.12
CA PRO A 258 -5.06 -7.84 -4.23
C PRO A 258 -5.18 -7.08 -2.89
N LEU A 259 -5.42 -5.77 -2.96
CA LEU A 259 -5.38 -4.91 -1.79
C LEU A 259 -6.46 -5.27 -0.77
N ASP A 260 -7.59 -5.80 -1.23
CA ASP A 260 -8.68 -6.31 -0.39
C ASP A 260 -8.28 -7.51 0.47
N ILE A 261 -7.28 -8.30 0.07
CA ILE A 261 -6.72 -9.39 0.88
C ILE A 261 -5.77 -8.86 1.96
N VAL A 262 -5.09 -7.75 1.70
CA VAL A 262 -4.13 -7.13 2.64
C VAL A 262 -4.83 -6.18 3.61
N PHE A 263 -5.85 -5.48 3.13
CA PHE A 263 -6.64 -4.49 3.89
C PHE A 263 -8.03 -5.01 4.26
N ASP A 264 -8.17 -6.33 4.44
CA ASP A 264 -9.32 -6.88 5.15
C ASP A 264 -9.25 -6.56 6.66
N GLU A 265 -10.41 -6.56 7.32
CA GLU A 265 -10.51 -6.18 8.73
C GLU A 265 -9.62 -7.03 9.64
N ARG A 266 -9.48 -8.32 9.33
CA ARG A 266 -8.67 -9.25 10.13
C ARG A 266 -7.18 -8.93 10.01
N THR A 267 -6.72 -8.69 8.79
CA THR A 267 -5.31 -8.46 8.48
C THR A 267 -4.88 -7.10 9.01
N VAL A 268 -5.69 -6.05 8.84
CA VAL A 268 -5.40 -4.74 9.42
C VAL A 268 -5.37 -4.80 10.94
N ASN A 269 -6.33 -5.48 11.60
CA ASN A 269 -6.29 -5.59 13.05
C ASN A 269 -5.08 -6.39 13.55
N SER A 270 -4.63 -7.43 12.84
CA SER A 270 -3.38 -8.14 13.16
C SER A 270 -2.15 -7.22 13.05
N ILE A 271 -2.09 -6.35 12.05
CA ILE A 271 -1.05 -5.31 11.94
C ILE A 271 -1.11 -4.38 13.15
N LEU A 272 -2.30 -3.91 13.53
CA LEU A 272 -2.46 -3.02 14.68
C LEU A 272 -2.09 -3.70 16.00
N ASP A 273 -2.44 -4.98 16.20
CA ASP A 273 -2.03 -5.76 17.38
C ASP A 273 -0.51 -5.77 17.52
N ARG A 274 0.21 -6.13 16.45
CA ARG A 274 1.67 -6.19 16.44
C ARG A 274 2.31 -4.80 16.59
N ILE A 275 1.71 -3.76 16.01
CA ILE A 275 2.15 -2.37 16.21
C ILE A 275 2.06 -1.99 17.70
N GLU A 276 0.93 -2.31 18.34
CA GLU A 276 0.67 -2.01 19.73
C GLU A 276 1.69 -2.71 20.65
N GLU A 277 1.99 -3.99 20.38
CA GLU A 277 3.01 -4.76 21.10
C GLU A 277 4.40 -4.13 21.01
N ARG A 278 4.85 -3.75 19.80
CA ARG A 278 6.17 -3.14 19.61
C ARG A 278 6.24 -1.76 20.28
N SER A 279 5.18 -0.97 20.15
CA SER A 279 5.12 0.39 20.70
C SER A 279 5.01 0.43 22.24
N ALA A 280 4.75 -0.71 22.88
CA ALA A 280 4.67 -0.86 24.32
C ALA A 280 6.02 -1.15 25.00
N SER A 281 7.00 -1.63 24.23
CA SER A 281 8.35 -2.01 24.71
C SER A 281 9.28 -0.80 24.76
#